data_AF-A0A433ZZN3-F1
#
_entry.id   AF-A0A433ZZN3-F1
#
_cell.length_a   1.000
_cell.length_b   1.000
_cell.length_c   1.000
_cell.angle_alpha   90.00
_cell.angle_beta   90.00
_cell.angle_gamma   90.00
#
_symmetry.space_group_name_H-M   'P 1'
#
loop_
_entity.id
_entity.type
_entity.pdbx_description
1 polymer ?
#
loop_
_entity_poly.entity_id
_entity_poly.type
_entity_poly.pdbx_seq_one_letter_code
_entity_poly.pdbx_strand_id
1 'polypeptide(L)'
;AGLAYHPATDLEAVRVVGEAAAPGGKCLLFDDSARFAFRYEPYVSMAMSYMSGPVLDRFALRFDSSAVMVHEWRDDASPYLAGPAFKIAAGGLHINNVNVASLMPGA
;
A
#
# COMPACT_ATOMS: atom_id res chain seq x y z
N ALA A 1 -13.25 12.62 -2.22
CA ALA A 1 -12.82 11.23 -2.49
C ALA A 1 -12.09 10.72 -1.26
N GLY A 2 -12.39 9.51 -0.80
CA GLY A 2 -11.68 8.84 0.29
C GLY A 2 -10.99 7.59 -0.21
N LEU A 3 -10.14 6.99 0.62
CA LEU A 3 -9.64 5.64 0.39
C LEU A 3 -10.81 4.65 0.42
N ALA A 4 -10.82 3.71 -0.51
CA ALA A 4 -11.77 2.64 -0.61
C ALA A 4 -11.09 1.30 -0.39
N TYR A 5 -11.72 0.44 0.40
CA TYR A 5 -11.32 -0.95 0.58
C TYR A 5 -12.47 -1.84 0.11
N HIS A 6 -12.20 -2.68 -0.90
CA HIS A 6 -13.16 -3.62 -1.46
C HIS A 6 -12.56 -5.03 -1.45
N PRO A 7 -12.53 -5.70 -0.28
CA PRO A 7 -12.00 -7.04 -0.19
C PRO A 7 -12.97 -8.06 -0.78
N ALA A 8 -12.39 -9.16 -1.27
CA ALA A 8 -13.10 -10.38 -1.58
C ALA A 8 -13.27 -11.29 -0.35
N THR A 9 -12.41 -11.15 0.67
CA THR A 9 -12.35 -12.11 1.80
C THR A 9 -12.72 -11.51 3.16
N ASP A 10 -11.92 -10.57 3.69
CA ASP A 10 -12.13 -10.00 5.03
C ASP A 10 -12.26 -8.48 4.99
N LEU A 11 -13.34 -7.96 5.60
CA LEU A 11 -13.66 -6.55 5.71
C LEU A 11 -12.83 -5.82 6.77
N GLU A 12 -12.24 -6.53 7.75
CA GLU A 12 -11.54 -5.95 8.90
C GLU A 12 -10.00 -5.93 8.76
N ALA A 13 -9.49 -6.42 7.64
CA ALA A 13 -8.05 -6.49 7.42
C ALA A 13 -7.40 -5.14 7.08
N VAL A 14 -8.19 -4.13 6.73
CA VAL A 14 -7.76 -2.74 6.72
C VAL A 14 -8.60 -1.95 7.70
N ARG A 15 -7.97 -1.43 8.76
CA ARG A 15 -8.66 -0.69 9.81
C ARG A 15 -7.80 0.40 10.41
N VAL A 16 -8.45 1.42 10.98
CA VAL A 16 -7.74 2.46 11.74
C VAL A 16 -7.45 1.92 13.14
N VAL A 17 -6.19 1.99 13.55
CA VAL A 17 -5.75 1.60 14.89
C VAL A 17 -5.04 2.76 15.58
N GLY A 18 -4.97 2.72 16.92
CA GLY A 18 -4.11 3.61 17.70
C GLY A 18 -2.64 3.19 17.56
N GLU A 19 -1.76 4.16 17.31
CA GLU A 19 -0.32 3.97 17.21
C GLU A 19 0.37 5.25 17.69
N ALA A 20 1.03 5.19 18.84
CA ALA A 20 1.64 6.36 19.47
C ALA A 20 2.77 6.95 18.62
N ALA A 21 3.47 6.12 17.84
CA ALA A 21 4.52 6.57 16.94
C ALA A 21 3.98 7.21 15.65
N ALA A 22 2.68 7.03 15.33
CA ALA A 22 2.10 7.56 14.12
C ALA A 22 1.77 9.06 14.28
N PRO A 23 1.97 9.87 13.22
CA PRO A 23 1.48 11.25 13.22
C PRO A 23 -0.03 11.30 13.53
N GLY A 24 -0.40 12.00 14.60
CA GLY A 24 -1.80 12.07 15.05
C GLY A 24 -2.30 10.87 15.87
N GLY A 25 -1.40 9.97 16.29
CA GLY A 25 -1.70 8.89 17.25
C GLY A 25 -2.49 7.72 16.67
N LYS A 26 -2.66 7.66 15.35
CA LYS A 26 -3.40 6.61 14.64
C LYS A 26 -2.83 6.35 13.25
N CYS A 27 -3.00 5.14 12.76
CA CYS A 27 -2.60 4.74 11.41
C CYS A 27 -3.61 3.77 10.79
N LEU A 28 -3.45 3.49 9.49
CA LEU A 28 -4.08 2.36 8.84
C LEU A 28 -3.21 1.11 9.07
N LEU A 29 -3.81 0.08 9.66
CA LEU A 29 -3.22 -1.24 9.75
C LEU A 29 -3.68 -2.08 8.55
N PHE A 30 -2.74 -2.78 7.93
CA PHE A 30 -2.98 -3.82 6.94
C PHE A 30 -2.62 -5.16 7.58
N ASP A 31 -3.63 -6.00 7.81
CA ASP A 31 -3.53 -7.27 8.53
C ASP A 31 -3.56 -8.43 7.51
N ASP A 32 -2.42 -8.62 6.84
CA ASP A 32 -2.25 -9.62 5.79
C ASP A 32 -2.17 -11.04 6.35
N SER A 33 -2.71 -12.02 5.63
CA SER A 33 -2.57 -13.43 5.96
C SER A 33 -2.83 -14.36 4.77
N ALA A 34 -2.36 -15.60 4.89
CA ALA A 34 -2.48 -16.61 3.82
C ALA A 34 -3.92 -17.01 3.45
N ARG A 35 -4.95 -16.46 4.11
CA ARG A 35 -6.36 -16.77 3.83
C ARG A 35 -6.95 -15.93 2.69
N PHE A 36 -6.30 -14.85 2.27
CA PHE A 36 -6.83 -14.01 1.21
C PHE A 36 -6.88 -14.75 -0.13
N ALA A 37 -7.98 -14.56 -0.86
CA ALA A 37 -8.19 -15.18 -2.16
C ALA A 37 -7.22 -14.65 -3.23
N PHE A 38 -6.80 -13.40 -3.10
CA PHE A 38 -5.92 -12.74 -4.06
C PHE A 38 -4.67 -12.18 -3.41
N ARG A 39 -3.56 -12.27 -4.15
CA ARG A 39 -2.24 -11.76 -3.70
C ARG A 39 -2.19 -10.25 -3.47
N TYR A 40 -3.09 -9.50 -4.09
CA TYR A 40 -3.18 -8.05 -3.89
C TYR A 40 -4.02 -7.68 -2.67
N GLU A 41 -4.68 -8.62 -2.00
CA GLU A 41 -5.36 -8.34 -0.74
C GLU A 41 -4.41 -8.49 0.45
N PRO A 42 -4.58 -7.66 1.50
CA PRO A 42 -5.47 -6.50 1.58
C PRO A 42 -4.93 -5.29 0.80
N TYR A 43 -5.80 -4.45 0.25
CA TYR A 43 -5.43 -3.22 -0.46
C TYR A 43 -6.35 -2.04 -0.13
N VAL A 44 -5.93 -0.83 -0.47
CA VAL A 44 -6.81 0.33 -0.56
C VAL A 44 -6.57 1.02 -1.91
N SER A 45 -7.61 1.61 -2.47
CA SER A 45 -7.51 2.42 -3.67
C SER A 45 -8.13 3.79 -3.45
N MET A 46 -7.67 4.78 -4.19
CA MET A 46 -8.27 6.11 -4.21
C MET A 46 -8.50 6.52 -5.65
N ALA A 47 -9.77 6.62 -6.04
CA ALA A 47 -10.13 7.22 -7.31
C ALA A 47 -9.81 8.72 -7.25
N MET A 48 -8.79 9.12 -7.99
CA MET A 48 -8.42 10.53 -8.16
C MET A 48 -9.11 11.03 -9.41
N SER A 49 -10.06 11.97 -9.28
CA SER A 49 -10.65 12.71 -10.41
C SER A 49 -9.64 13.72 -10.97
N TYR A 50 -8.44 13.25 -11.26
CA TYR A 50 -7.28 14.03 -11.59
C TYR A 50 -7.15 14.17 -13.10
N MET A 51 -6.97 15.40 -13.57
CA MET A 51 -6.96 15.70 -15.01
C MET A 51 -5.58 16.09 -15.54
N SER A 52 -4.76 16.84 -14.78
CA SER A 52 -3.44 17.30 -15.22
C SER A 52 -2.61 17.94 -14.08
N GLY A 53 -1.29 18.05 -14.29
CA GLY A 53 -0.31 18.67 -13.38
C GLY A 53 0.71 17.67 -12.80
N PRO A 54 1.36 18.01 -11.67
CA PRO A 54 2.02 17.03 -10.82
C PRO A 54 1.08 16.50 -9.72
N VAL A 55 1.27 15.26 -9.28
CA VAL A 55 0.65 14.70 -8.07
C VAL A 55 1.75 14.20 -7.13
N LEU A 56 1.51 14.36 -5.83
CA LEU A 56 2.45 13.97 -4.80
C LEU A 56 1.72 13.15 -3.74
N ASP A 57 2.19 11.92 -3.52
CA ASP A 57 1.81 11.09 -2.39
C ASP A 57 2.92 11.06 -1.34
N ARG A 58 2.54 11.12 -0.07
CA ARG A 58 3.44 11.08 1.08
C ARG A 58 2.76 10.34 2.21
N PHE A 59 3.41 9.30 2.70
CA PHE A 59 2.98 8.54 3.87
C PHE A 59 4.20 8.10 4.68
N ALA A 60 3.97 7.78 5.94
CA ALA A 60 4.91 7.04 6.77
C ALA A 60 4.52 5.56 6.75
N LEU A 61 5.50 4.67 6.71
CA LEU A 61 5.26 3.23 6.69
C LEU A 61 6.07 2.54 7.79
N ARG A 62 5.40 1.64 8.51
CA ARG A 62 6.01 0.64 9.39
C ARG A 62 5.63 -0.74 8.85
N PHE A 63 6.58 -1.65 8.80
CA PHE A 63 6.40 -2.98 8.23
C PHE A 63 7.33 -3.99 8.94
N ASP A 64 6.93 -5.26 8.94
CA ASP A 64 7.74 -6.37 9.46
C ASP A 64 8.65 -6.96 8.36
N SER A 65 9.51 -7.91 8.73
CA SER A 65 10.50 -8.51 7.83
C SER A 65 9.90 -9.36 6.70
N SER A 66 8.65 -9.80 6.83
CA SER A 66 7.92 -10.61 5.85
C SER A 66 7.07 -9.78 4.88
N ALA A 67 6.85 -8.50 5.19
CA ALA A 67 5.96 -7.64 4.45
C ALA A 67 6.36 -7.51 2.96
N VAL A 68 5.35 -7.64 2.10
CA VAL A 68 5.43 -7.33 0.68
C VAL A 68 4.37 -6.28 0.35
N MET A 69 4.79 -5.03 0.26
CA MET A 69 3.89 -3.91 -0.04
C MET A 69 4.15 -3.39 -1.45
N VAL A 70 3.09 -3.15 -2.21
CA VAL A 70 3.15 -2.50 -3.53
C VAL A 70 2.33 -1.22 -3.47
N HIS A 71 2.91 -0.14 -3.93
CA HIS A 71 2.19 1.10 -4.22
C HIS A 71 2.29 1.34 -5.72
N GLU A 72 1.15 1.52 -6.37
CA GLU A 72 1.06 1.69 -7.82
C GLU A 72 0.05 2.76 -8.18
N TRP A 73 0.43 3.60 -9.14
CA TRP A 73 -0.49 4.46 -9.87
C TRP A 73 -1.07 3.63 -11.01
N ARG A 74 -2.38 3.53 -11.10
CA ARG A 74 -3.04 2.79 -12.17
C ARG A 74 -4.41 3.34 -12.50
N ASP A 75 -4.89 3.06 -13.70
CA ASP A 75 -6.29 3.22 -14.04
C ASP A 75 -7.12 1.99 -13.60
N ASP A 76 -8.41 2.00 -13.95
CA ASP A 76 -9.37 0.92 -13.72
C ASP A 76 -9.68 0.10 -14.98
N ALA A 77 -8.87 0.23 -16.04
CA ALA A 77 -9.06 -0.49 -17.29
C ALA A 77 -8.71 -1.99 -17.18
N SER A 78 -9.09 -2.77 -18.20
CA SER A 78 -8.75 -4.20 -18.30
C SER A 78 -8.26 -4.54 -19.72
N PRO A 79 -6.94 -4.67 -19.94
CA PRO A 79 -5.85 -4.54 -18.96
C PRO A 79 -5.67 -3.08 -18.48
N TYR A 80 -5.21 -2.91 -17.24
CA TYR A 80 -4.95 -1.58 -16.68
C TYR A 80 -3.66 -0.98 -17.26
N LEU A 81 -3.60 0.35 -17.30
CA LEU A 81 -2.37 1.10 -17.50
C LEU A 81 -1.76 1.44 -16.14
N ALA A 82 -0.49 1.10 -15.97
CA ALA A 82 0.28 1.42 -14.77
C ALA A 82 1.17 2.65 -15.01
N GLY A 83 1.22 3.53 -14.02
CA GLY A 83 2.14 4.64 -13.88
C GLY A 83 3.29 4.30 -12.94
N PRO A 84 3.81 5.26 -12.17
CA PRO A 84 4.84 5.02 -11.17
C PRO A 84 4.43 3.92 -10.19
N ALA A 85 5.38 3.04 -9.86
CA ALA A 85 5.17 2.02 -8.84
C ALA A 85 6.48 1.74 -8.12
N PHE A 86 6.37 1.35 -6.85
CA PHE A 86 7.46 0.77 -6.10
C PHE A 86 6.95 -0.41 -5.28
N LYS A 87 7.90 -1.26 -4.89
CA LYS A 87 7.64 -2.42 -4.03
C LYS A 87 8.58 -2.39 -2.83
N ILE A 88 8.06 -2.65 -1.65
CA ILE A 88 8.87 -2.97 -0.48
C ILE A 88 8.82 -4.48 -0.30
N ALA A 89 10.00 -5.11 -0.25
CA ALA A 89 10.14 -6.54 0.02
C ALA A 89 11.56 -6.85 0.47
N ALA A 90 11.70 -7.83 1.35
CA ALA A 90 13.00 -8.30 1.87
C ALA A 90 13.86 -7.16 2.45
N GLY A 91 13.24 -6.21 3.16
CA GLY A 91 13.95 -5.07 3.75
C GLY A 91 14.53 -4.10 2.72
N GLY A 92 13.96 -3.99 1.52
CA GLY A 92 14.41 -3.07 0.50
C GLY A 92 13.27 -2.40 -0.26
N LEU A 93 13.56 -1.22 -0.81
CA LEU A 93 12.72 -0.50 -1.76
C LEU A 93 13.15 -0.90 -3.18
N HIS A 94 12.20 -1.36 -3.98
CA HIS A 94 12.42 -1.82 -5.35
C HIS A 94 11.63 -0.96 -6.34
N ILE A 95 12.30 -0.51 -7.40
CA ILE A 95 11.70 0.15 -8.55
C ILE A 95 12.10 -0.66 -9.78
N ASN A 96 11.14 -1.08 -10.61
CA ASN A 96 11.40 -1.94 -11.78
C ASN A 96 12.27 -3.18 -11.45
N ASN A 97 11.99 -3.82 -10.30
CA ASN A 97 12.75 -4.96 -9.76
C ASN A 97 14.22 -4.68 -9.40
N VAL A 98 14.64 -3.41 -9.38
CA VAL A 98 15.95 -3.00 -8.91
C VAL A 98 15.83 -2.50 -7.48
N ASN A 99 16.63 -3.05 -6.57
CA ASN A 99 16.75 -2.53 -5.20
C ASN A 99 17.47 -1.18 -5.25
N VAL A 100 16.78 -0.12 -4.85
CA VAL A 100 17.29 1.26 -4.85
C VAL A 100 17.61 1.78 -3.46
N ALA A 101 17.15 1.11 -2.39
CA ALA A 101 17.46 1.46 -1.01
C ALA A 101 17.20 0.30 -0.05
N SER A 102 18.06 0.14 0.96
CA SER A 102 17.79 -0.73 2.11
C SER A 102 16.88 -0.02 3.11
N LEU A 103 15.93 -0.76 3.66
CA LEU A 103 14.98 -0.30 4.68
C LEU A 103 15.02 -1.25 5.87
N MET A 104 14.96 -0.69 7.08
CA MET A 104 14.92 -1.49 8.31
C MET A 104 13.46 -1.78 8.66
N PRO A 105 13.04 -3.07 8.77
CA PRO A 105 11.76 -3.41 9.37
C PRO A 105 11.69 -2.89 10.82
N GLY A 106 10.50 -2.47 11.23
CA GLY A 106 10.29 -1.78 12.52
C GLY A 106 9.09 -2.31 13.30
N ALA A 107 8.58 -3.50 12.96
CA ALA A 107 7.48 -4.18 13.62
C ALA A 107 7.94 -5.55 14.15
#